data_AF-A0A0C9RS37-F1
#
_entry.id   AF-A0A0C9RS37-F1
#
_cell.length_a   1.000
_cell.length_b   1.000
_cell.length_c   1.000
_cell.angle_alpha   90.00
_cell.angle_beta   90.00
_cell.angle_gamma   90.00
#
_symmetry.space_group_name_H-M   'P 1'
#
loop_
_entity.id
_entity.type
_entity.pdbx_description
1 polymer ?
#
loop_
_entity_poly.entity_id
_entity_poly.type
_entity_poly.pdbx_seq_one_letter_code
_entity_poly.pdbx_strand_id
1 'polypeptide(L)'
;MPGFYAQGEYDLSGFAVGAVKKDAVINGSTIAVGDALIGLPSSGVHSNGFSLVRRVLAQSGLSLNDVLPGNENEQITLGKALMAPTVIYVKQVLGMIARGGVKGIAHITGGGFTDNIPRIFPKGLGAVVNTNSWEVPNIFKWIQKSGGIEDSEMLRTFNMGIGMVLVVSQEAASTILSEGDTKAYLIGRVVEGEGVVYN
;
A
#
# COMPACT_ATOMS: atom_id res chain seq x y z
N MET A 1 -13.08 16.49 -24.04
CA MET A 1 -14.41 16.23 -24.60
C MET A 1 -15.42 17.12 -23.88
N PRO A 2 -15.77 18.30 -24.42
CA PRO A 2 -16.48 19.37 -23.70
C PRO A 2 -17.94 19.07 -23.29
N GLY A 3 -18.49 17.91 -23.65
CA GLY A 3 -19.78 17.41 -23.15
C GLY A 3 -19.70 16.18 -22.25
N PHE A 4 -18.48 15.68 -21.97
CA PHE A 4 -18.27 14.46 -21.19
C PHE A 4 -17.55 14.70 -19.86
N TYR A 5 -16.61 15.66 -19.82
CA TYR A 5 -15.92 16.08 -18.59
C TYR A 5 -16.35 17.50 -18.21
N ALA A 6 -16.44 17.77 -16.90
CA ALA A 6 -16.69 19.13 -16.42
C ALA A 6 -15.52 20.07 -16.78
N GLN A 7 -15.75 21.37 -16.70
CA GLN A 7 -14.71 22.35 -17.00
C GLN A 7 -13.53 22.19 -16.05
N GLY A 8 -12.32 22.05 -16.61
CA GLY A 8 -11.09 21.86 -15.84
C GLY A 8 -10.81 20.41 -15.43
N GLU A 9 -11.71 19.48 -15.72
CA GLU A 9 -11.49 18.05 -15.52
C GLU A 9 -10.88 17.40 -16.76
N TYR A 10 -9.98 16.45 -16.52
CA TYR A 10 -9.40 15.59 -17.55
C TYR A 10 -9.23 14.19 -17.00
N ASP A 11 -9.18 13.23 -17.91
CA ASP A 11 -8.87 11.84 -17.61
C ASP A 11 -7.57 11.46 -18.31
N LEU A 12 -6.73 10.72 -17.59
CA LEU A 12 -5.42 10.30 -18.06
C LEU A 12 -5.33 8.78 -17.91
N SER A 13 -5.20 8.11 -19.05
CA SER A 13 -4.95 6.67 -19.11
C SER A 13 -3.54 6.39 -19.61
N GLY A 14 -2.92 5.36 -19.07
CA GLY A 14 -1.60 4.89 -19.46
C GLY A 14 -1.61 3.40 -19.78
N PHE A 15 -0.64 2.94 -20.56
CA PHE A 15 -0.47 1.54 -20.92
C PHE A 15 0.99 1.14 -20.77
N ALA A 16 1.23 -0.07 -20.26
CA ALA A 16 2.56 -0.64 -20.08
C ALA A 16 2.60 -2.10 -20.53
N VAL A 17 3.74 -2.53 -21.06
CA VAL A 17 4.03 -3.92 -21.44
C VAL A 17 5.28 -4.37 -20.71
N GLY A 18 5.21 -5.58 -20.14
CA GLY A 18 6.35 -6.28 -19.54
C GLY A 18 6.46 -7.70 -20.08
N ALA A 19 7.61 -8.34 -19.86
CA ALA A 19 7.85 -9.72 -20.24
C ALA A 19 8.42 -10.49 -19.05
N VAL A 20 8.02 -11.76 -18.92
CA VAL A 20 8.50 -12.69 -17.89
C VAL A 20 8.61 -14.08 -18.51
N LYS A 21 9.61 -14.86 -18.08
CA LYS A 21 9.67 -16.26 -18.49
C LYS A 21 8.54 -17.03 -17.84
N LYS A 22 7.95 -17.99 -18.55
CA LYS A 22 6.76 -18.74 -18.08
C LYS A 22 7.00 -19.45 -16.74
N ASP A 23 8.20 -19.97 -16.54
CA ASP A 23 8.67 -20.66 -15.33
C ASP A 23 9.07 -19.71 -14.19
N ALA A 24 9.22 -18.40 -14.47
CA ALA A 24 9.55 -17.36 -13.49
C ALA A 24 8.33 -16.55 -13.02
N VAL A 25 7.11 -16.94 -13.43
CA VAL A 25 5.87 -16.25 -13.03
C VAL A 25 5.61 -16.47 -11.54
N ILE A 26 5.60 -15.38 -10.78
CA ILE A 26 5.20 -15.37 -9.37
C ILE A 26 3.68 -15.23 -9.32
N ASN A 27 2.99 -16.30 -8.90
CA ASN A 27 1.52 -16.36 -8.88
C ASN A 27 0.94 -16.73 -7.49
N GLY A 28 1.78 -16.82 -6.46
CA GLY A 28 1.35 -17.17 -5.11
C GLY A 28 1.14 -18.66 -4.82
N SER A 29 1.25 -19.55 -5.81
CA SER A 29 0.93 -20.98 -5.63
C SER A 29 1.84 -21.71 -4.65
N THR A 30 3.02 -21.16 -4.35
CA THR A 30 4.02 -21.72 -3.42
C THR A 30 4.00 -21.06 -2.04
N ILE A 31 3.06 -20.14 -1.80
CA ILE A 31 2.83 -19.54 -0.49
C ILE A 31 2.34 -20.60 0.48
N ALA A 32 2.91 -20.60 1.68
CA ALA A 32 2.58 -21.52 2.75
C ALA A 32 2.48 -20.81 4.10
N VAL A 33 1.82 -21.46 5.06
CA VAL A 33 1.76 -21.02 6.46
C VAL A 33 3.17 -20.74 6.98
N GLY A 34 3.33 -19.61 7.66
CA GLY A 34 4.62 -19.19 8.21
C GLY A 34 5.47 -18.37 7.24
N ASP A 35 5.10 -18.20 5.97
CA ASP A 35 5.75 -17.21 5.11
C ASP A 35 5.58 -15.79 5.66
N ALA A 36 6.58 -14.95 5.46
CA ALA A 36 6.63 -13.58 5.97
C ALA A 36 5.98 -12.60 4.99
N LEU A 37 5.32 -11.58 5.53
CA LEU A 37 4.86 -10.43 4.74
C LEU A 37 5.84 -9.27 4.93
N ILE A 38 6.45 -8.83 3.83
CA ILE A 38 7.32 -7.66 3.77
C ILE A 38 6.55 -6.50 3.13
N GLY A 39 6.38 -5.40 3.86
CA GLY A 39 5.77 -4.17 3.37
C GLY A 39 6.81 -3.16 2.88
N LEU A 40 6.59 -2.59 1.69
CA LEU A 40 7.36 -1.46 1.18
C LEU A 40 6.58 -0.15 1.38
N PRO A 41 7.25 0.92 1.86
CA PRO A 41 6.59 2.17 2.18
C PRO A 41 5.96 2.81 0.95
N SER A 42 4.75 3.34 1.13
CA SER A 42 4.11 4.28 0.22
C SER A 42 4.67 5.70 0.41
N SER A 43 4.29 6.61 -0.49
CA SER A 43 4.56 8.05 -0.37
C SER A 43 3.38 8.82 0.23
N GLY A 44 2.29 8.13 0.60
CA GLY A 44 1.01 8.72 0.98
C GLY A 44 -0.16 7.93 0.37
N VAL A 45 -1.26 8.62 0.06
CA VAL A 45 -2.51 7.99 -0.44
C VAL A 45 -2.37 7.32 -1.82
N HIS A 46 -1.25 7.56 -2.53
CA HIS A 46 -1.01 7.13 -3.90
C HIS A 46 -2.09 7.62 -4.85
N SER A 47 -2.87 6.72 -5.46
CA SER A 47 -3.87 7.02 -6.48
C SER A 47 -5.27 6.50 -6.15
N ASN A 48 -5.51 6.05 -4.91
CA ASN A 48 -6.77 5.44 -4.48
C ASN A 48 -7.37 6.17 -3.26
N GLY A 49 -8.68 6.05 -3.08
CA GLY A 49 -9.39 6.65 -1.94
C GLY A 49 -9.68 8.16 -2.07
N PHE A 50 -9.38 8.80 -3.21
CA PHE A 50 -9.55 10.26 -3.37
C PHE A 50 -10.98 10.76 -3.24
N SER A 51 -11.99 9.93 -3.55
CA SER A 51 -13.40 10.29 -3.28
C SER A 51 -13.66 10.51 -1.79
N LEU A 52 -13.09 9.66 -0.93
CA LEU A 52 -13.18 9.81 0.51
C LEU A 52 -12.35 11.01 0.99
N VAL A 53 -11.13 11.18 0.47
CA VAL A 53 -10.28 12.35 0.78
C VAL A 53 -11.00 13.66 0.50
N ARG A 54 -11.64 13.81 -0.67
CA ARG A 54 -12.39 15.03 -1.02
C ARG A 54 -13.54 15.30 -0.04
N ARG A 55 -14.25 14.26 0.39
CA ARG A 55 -15.32 14.37 1.40
C ARG A 55 -14.76 14.83 2.75
N VAL A 56 -13.65 14.24 3.20
CA VAL A 56 -12.99 14.62 4.46
C VAL A 56 -12.47 16.06 4.41
N LEU A 57 -11.85 16.46 3.29
CA LEU A 57 -11.37 17.84 3.13
C LEU A 57 -12.53 18.84 3.26
N ALA A 58 -13.64 18.60 2.56
CA ALA A 58 -14.81 19.47 2.55
C ALA A 58 -15.44 19.71 3.94
N GLN A 59 -15.33 18.72 4.86
CA GLN A 59 -15.87 18.82 6.22
C GLN A 59 -14.82 19.21 7.28
N SER A 60 -13.52 19.16 6.95
CA SER A 60 -12.45 19.38 7.92
C SER A 60 -12.23 20.85 8.31
N GLY A 61 -12.76 21.78 7.50
CA GLY A 61 -12.50 23.22 7.66
C GLY A 61 -11.09 23.66 7.22
N LEU A 62 -10.27 22.75 6.70
CA LEU A 62 -8.95 23.03 6.15
C LEU A 62 -9.00 23.16 4.63
N SER A 63 -8.06 23.93 4.11
CA SER A 63 -7.76 24.10 2.69
C SER A 63 -6.49 23.32 2.29
N LEU A 64 -6.28 23.14 0.98
CA LEU A 64 -5.08 22.47 0.46
C LEU A 64 -3.76 23.23 0.77
N ASN A 65 -3.85 24.50 1.16
CA ASN A 65 -2.70 25.33 1.48
C ASN A 65 -2.34 25.30 2.97
N ASP A 66 -3.21 24.75 3.83
CA ASP A 66 -2.93 24.63 5.25
C ASP A 66 -1.89 23.53 5.50
N VAL A 67 -1.13 23.71 6.57
CA VAL A 67 -0.13 22.73 7.02
C VAL A 67 -0.84 21.44 7.44
N LEU A 68 -0.33 20.30 6.98
CA LEU A 68 -0.82 18.98 7.36
C LEU A 68 -0.66 18.81 8.89
N PRO A 69 -1.76 18.57 9.64
CA PRO A 69 -1.67 18.32 11.07
C PRO A 69 -0.75 17.13 11.39
N GLY A 70 0.16 17.30 12.34
CA GLY A 70 1.20 16.32 12.70
C GLY A 70 2.52 16.47 11.93
N ASN A 71 2.60 17.36 10.93
CA ASN A 71 3.83 17.69 10.19
C ASN A 71 4.27 19.14 10.42
N GLU A 72 4.03 19.70 11.61
CA GLU A 72 4.31 21.11 11.93
C GLU A 72 5.79 21.45 11.74
N ASN A 73 6.69 20.50 12.00
CA ASN A 73 8.14 20.67 11.85
C ASN A 73 8.60 20.69 10.38
N GLU A 74 7.83 20.09 9.47
CA GLU A 74 8.20 19.96 8.05
C GLU A 74 7.46 20.98 7.16
N GLN A 75 6.44 21.66 7.70
CA GLN A 75 5.60 22.65 7.01
C GLN A 75 5.04 22.15 5.66
N ILE A 76 4.80 20.85 5.54
CA ILE A 76 4.19 20.26 4.35
C ILE A 76 2.69 20.59 4.37
N THR A 77 2.18 21.14 3.27
CA THR A 77 0.75 21.44 3.14
C THR A 77 -0.06 20.20 2.81
N LEU A 78 -1.36 20.21 3.13
CA LEU A 78 -2.29 19.14 2.77
C LEU A 78 -2.25 18.81 1.27
N GLY A 79 -2.26 19.84 0.41
CA GLY A 79 -2.20 19.66 -1.04
C GLY A 79 -0.92 18.97 -1.50
N LYS A 80 0.24 19.33 -0.93
CA LYS A 80 1.51 18.67 -1.25
C LYS A 80 1.53 17.21 -0.82
N ALA A 81 1.04 16.92 0.39
CA ALA A 81 0.97 15.54 0.90
C ALA A 81 0.01 14.66 0.08
N LEU A 82 -1.15 15.19 -0.32
CA LEU A 82 -2.14 14.47 -1.14
C LEU A 82 -1.68 14.26 -2.58
N MET A 83 -0.91 15.19 -3.13
CA MET A 83 -0.39 15.11 -4.50
C MET A 83 0.99 14.44 -4.60
N ALA A 84 1.49 13.85 -3.51
CA ALA A 84 2.73 13.09 -3.53
C ALA A 84 2.65 11.97 -4.58
N PRO A 85 3.57 11.90 -5.56
CA PRO A 85 3.50 10.91 -6.63
C PRO A 85 3.53 9.49 -6.09
N THR A 86 2.78 8.59 -6.75
CA THR A 86 2.81 7.16 -6.42
C THR A 86 4.23 6.60 -6.61
N VAL A 87 4.69 5.80 -5.65
CA VAL A 87 6.01 5.18 -5.69
C VAL A 87 6.04 4.11 -6.78
N ILE A 88 7.11 4.10 -7.59
CA ILE A 88 7.33 3.08 -8.62
C ILE A 88 8.32 2.05 -8.09
N TYR A 89 7.81 0.89 -7.68
CA TYR A 89 8.58 -0.16 -7.00
C TYR A 89 9.41 -1.06 -7.93
N VAL A 90 9.40 -0.85 -9.25
CA VAL A 90 9.96 -1.78 -10.25
C VAL A 90 11.39 -2.20 -9.94
N LYS A 91 12.30 -1.23 -9.70
CA LYS A 91 13.73 -1.54 -9.45
C LYS A 91 13.93 -2.33 -8.17
N GLN A 92 13.25 -1.92 -7.09
CA GLN A 92 13.34 -2.56 -5.78
C GLN A 92 12.83 -4.00 -5.83
N VAL A 93 11.64 -4.20 -6.40
CA VAL A 93 10.99 -5.51 -6.48
C VAL A 93 11.77 -6.46 -7.40
N LEU A 94 12.28 -5.99 -8.55
CA LEU A 94 13.13 -6.82 -9.40
C LEU A 94 14.42 -7.24 -8.70
N GLY A 95 15.03 -6.34 -7.91
CA GLY A 95 16.19 -6.66 -7.07
C GLY A 95 15.90 -7.73 -6.04
N MET A 96 14.74 -7.67 -5.37
CA MET A 96 14.30 -8.70 -4.41
C MET A 96 14.01 -10.03 -5.09
N ILE A 97 13.33 -10.02 -6.24
CA ILE A 97 13.04 -11.24 -7.03
C ILE A 97 14.35 -11.92 -7.46
N ALA A 98 15.34 -11.16 -7.92
CA ALA A 98 16.62 -11.71 -8.39
C ALA A 98 17.40 -12.47 -7.31
N ARG A 99 17.12 -12.20 -6.03
CA ARG A 99 17.73 -12.88 -4.88
C ARG A 99 17.01 -14.16 -4.47
N GLY A 100 15.81 -14.39 -5.01
CA GLY A 100 14.99 -15.56 -4.73
C GLY A 100 14.14 -15.44 -3.46
N GLY A 101 13.27 -16.42 -3.26
CA GLY A 101 12.41 -16.53 -2.08
C GLY A 101 11.14 -15.68 -2.09
N VAL A 102 10.92 -14.84 -3.12
CA VAL A 102 9.63 -14.15 -3.34
C VAL A 102 8.60 -15.11 -3.93
N LYS A 103 7.48 -15.27 -3.23
CA LYS A 103 6.41 -16.23 -3.57
C LYS A 103 5.13 -15.55 -4.03
N GLY A 104 4.88 -14.32 -3.58
CA GLY A 104 3.73 -13.52 -3.98
C GLY A 104 4.01 -12.03 -3.84
N ILE A 105 3.29 -11.22 -4.63
CA ILE A 105 3.42 -9.76 -4.64
C ILE A 105 2.03 -9.16 -4.76
N ALA A 106 1.64 -8.34 -3.79
CA ALA A 106 0.36 -7.62 -3.77
C ALA A 106 0.61 -6.12 -3.81
N HIS A 107 0.12 -5.46 -4.86
CA HIS A 107 0.12 -4.00 -4.97
C HIS A 107 -1.09 -3.44 -4.22
N ILE A 108 -0.85 -2.63 -3.19
CA ILE A 108 -1.91 -2.14 -2.31
C ILE A 108 -2.55 -0.89 -2.95
N THR A 109 -3.69 -1.12 -3.59
CA THR A 109 -4.44 -0.13 -4.37
C THR A 109 -5.87 0.00 -3.82
N GLY A 110 -6.89 0.15 -4.67
CA GLY A 110 -8.29 0.12 -4.24
C GLY A 110 -8.61 -1.18 -3.51
N GLY A 111 -9.31 -1.08 -2.37
CA GLY A 111 -9.57 -2.22 -1.48
C GLY A 111 -8.48 -2.47 -0.43
N GLY A 112 -7.39 -1.69 -0.45
CA GLY A 112 -6.41 -1.65 0.63
C GLY A 112 -5.77 -3.00 0.94
N PHE A 113 -5.47 -3.28 2.20
CA PHE A 113 -4.89 -4.56 2.62
C PHE A 113 -5.94 -5.68 2.50
N THR A 114 -7.15 -5.38 2.96
CA THR A 114 -8.27 -6.34 3.09
C THR A 114 -8.56 -7.04 1.77
N ASP A 115 -8.58 -6.30 0.67
CA ASP A 115 -8.94 -6.87 -0.62
C ASP A 115 -7.73 -7.29 -1.46
N ASN A 116 -6.55 -6.67 -1.30
CA ASN A 116 -5.42 -6.94 -2.18
C ASN A 116 -4.54 -8.11 -1.72
N ILE A 117 -4.29 -8.27 -0.42
CA ILE A 117 -3.41 -9.35 0.10
C ILE A 117 -4.02 -10.74 -0.18
N PRO A 118 -5.31 -11.02 0.08
CA PRO A 118 -5.86 -12.35 -0.13
C PRO A 118 -5.88 -12.82 -1.59
N ARG A 119 -5.83 -11.91 -2.57
CA ARG A 119 -5.88 -12.24 -4.02
C ARG A 119 -4.72 -13.11 -4.48
N ILE A 120 -3.60 -13.09 -3.78
CA ILE A 120 -2.41 -13.86 -4.11
C ILE A 120 -2.31 -15.18 -3.33
N PHE A 121 -3.26 -15.48 -2.44
CA PHE A 121 -3.19 -16.68 -1.61
C PHE A 121 -3.89 -17.88 -2.23
N PRO A 122 -3.30 -19.09 -2.11
CA PRO A 122 -4.04 -20.34 -2.25
C PRO A 122 -5.23 -20.41 -1.29
N LYS A 123 -6.22 -21.26 -1.63
CA LYS A 123 -7.37 -21.52 -0.75
C LYS A 123 -6.92 -22.04 0.62
N GLY A 124 -7.59 -21.59 1.68
CA GLY A 124 -7.31 -22.00 3.06
C GLY A 124 -6.13 -21.26 3.71
N LEU A 125 -5.58 -20.23 3.04
CA LEU A 125 -4.57 -19.35 3.62
C LEU A 125 -5.09 -17.91 3.78
N GLY A 126 -4.68 -17.29 4.88
CA GLY A 126 -4.91 -15.89 5.20
C GLY A 126 -3.64 -15.21 5.68
N ALA A 127 -3.75 -13.95 6.09
CA ALA A 127 -2.65 -13.18 6.67
C ALA A 127 -3.01 -12.60 8.02
N VAL A 128 -2.02 -12.54 8.90
CA VAL A 128 -2.04 -11.65 10.06
C VAL A 128 -1.11 -10.48 9.76
N VAL A 129 -1.64 -9.26 9.81
CA VAL A 129 -0.91 -8.00 9.63
C VAL A 129 -0.81 -7.30 10.98
N ASN A 130 0.41 -7.00 11.42
CA ASN A 130 0.67 -6.19 12.61
C ASN A 130 0.79 -4.73 12.20
N THR A 131 -0.26 -3.96 12.44
CA THR A 131 -0.38 -2.55 12.04
C THR A 131 0.57 -1.62 12.80
N ASN A 132 1.14 -2.09 13.91
CA ASN A 132 2.12 -1.36 14.70
C ASN A 132 3.56 -1.55 14.23
N SER A 133 3.82 -2.31 13.15
CA SER A 133 5.19 -2.61 12.71
C SER A 133 5.79 -1.56 11.76
N TRP A 134 5.02 -0.56 11.36
CA TRP A 134 5.51 0.61 10.62
C TRP A 134 4.85 1.89 11.15
N GLU A 135 5.46 3.02 10.82
CA GLU A 135 4.88 4.31 11.13
C GLU A 135 3.85 4.68 10.07
N VAL A 136 2.58 4.78 10.46
CA VAL A 136 1.51 5.26 9.58
C VAL A 136 1.72 6.75 9.29
N PRO A 137 1.81 7.17 8.01
CA PRO A 137 1.95 8.57 7.65
C PRO A 137 0.81 9.45 8.18
N ASN A 138 1.14 10.67 8.63
CA ASN A 138 0.18 11.57 9.27
C ASN A 138 -1.00 11.97 8.37
N ILE A 139 -0.85 11.90 7.04
CA ILE A 139 -1.98 12.12 6.12
C ILE A 139 -3.14 11.16 6.41
N PHE A 140 -2.86 9.90 6.73
CA PHE A 140 -3.89 8.92 7.07
C PHE A 140 -4.50 9.18 8.45
N LYS A 141 -3.68 9.57 9.44
CA LYS A 141 -4.16 9.96 10.77
C LYS A 141 -5.09 11.18 10.69
N TRP A 142 -4.74 12.16 9.86
CA TRP A 142 -5.59 13.31 9.58
C TRP A 142 -6.88 12.90 8.89
N ILE A 143 -6.81 12.13 7.79
CA ILE A 143 -8.00 11.63 7.07
C ILE A 143 -8.94 10.92 8.04
N GLN A 144 -8.41 10.02 8.85
CA GLN A 144 -9.18 9.24 9.79
C GLN A 144 -9.87 10.10 10.84
N LYS A 145 -9.11 10.98 11.51
CA LYS A 145 -9.61 11.84 12.58
C LYS A 145 -10.62 12.85 12.07
N SER A 146 -10.33 13.55 10.98
CA SER A 146 -11.23 14.53 10.37
C SER A 146 -12.43 13.86 9.68
N GLY A 147 -12.29 12.61 9.29
CA GLY A 147 -13.33 11.80 8.67
C GLY A 147 -14.28 11.12 9.64
N GLY A 148 -13.85 10.87 10.89
CA GLY A 148 -14.54 9.96 11.80
C GLY A 148 -14.61 8.53 11.24
N ILE A 149 -13.53 8.06 10.60
CA ILE A 149 -13.50 6.79 9.86
C ILE A 149 -12.96 5.67 10.77
N GLU A 150 -13.65 4.53 10.78
CA GLU A 150 -13.22 3.34 11.51
C GLU A 150 -11.93 2.73 10.92
N ASP A 151 -11.12 2.07 11.76
CA ASP A 151 -9.85 1.46 11.34
C ASP A 151 -10.03 0.46 10.19
N SER A 152 -11.10 -0.33 10.24
CA SER A 152 -11.43 -1.34 9.22
C SER A 152 -11.65 -0.71 7.85
N GLU A 153 -12.35 0.43 7.79
CA GLU A 153 -12.61 1.17 6.55
C GLU A 153 -11.36 1.90 6.06
N MET A 154 -10.51 2.40 6.98
CA MET A 154 -9.21 2.95 6.63
C MET A 154 -8.33 1.90 5.95
N LEU A 155 -8.22 0.69 6.52
CA LEU A 155 -7.42 -0.42 6.00
C LEU A 155 -7.98 -1.02 4.70
N ARG A 156 -9.29 -0.92 4.48
CA ARG A 156 -9.96 -1.33 3.25
C ARG A 156 -9.91 -0.26 2.15
N THR A 157 -9.81 1.02 2.50
CA THR A 157 -9.79 2.09 1.49
C THR A 157 -8.37 2.48 1.09
N PHE A 158 -7.46 2.53 2.05
CA PHE A 158 -6.14 3.10 1.90
C PHE A 158 -5.03 2.07 2.08
N ASN A 159 -3.85 2.42 1.57
CA ASN A 159 -2.63 1.65 1.74
C ASN A 159 -1.96 1.84 3.11
N MET A 160 -2.48 2.74 3.96
CA MET A 160 -2.05 3.04 5.34
C MET A 160 -0.53 3.19 5.54
N GLY A 161 0.23 3.55 4.50
CA GLY A 161 1.68 3.68 4.57
C GLY A 161 2.46 2.59 3.85
N ILE A 162 1.83 1.49 3.41
CA ILE A 162 2.49 0.38 2.70
C ILE A 162 1.89 0.26 1.30
N GLY A 163 2.66 0.60 0.26
CA GLY A 163 2.18 0.56 -1.12
C GLY A 163 2.33 -0.81 -1.79
N MET A 164 3.26 -1.64 -1.33
CA MET A 164 3.52 -2.97 -1.89
C MET A 164 3.76 -3.97 -0.77
N VAL A 165 3.21 -5.17 -0.89
CA VAL A 165 3.46 -6.29 0.02
C VAL A 165 4.06 -7.45 -0.75
N LEU A 166 5.18 -7.97 -0.27
CA LEU A 166 5.78 -9.21 -0.77
C LEU A 166 5.54 -10.33 0.24
N VAL A 167 5.17 -11.50 -0.25
CA VAL A 167 5.12 -12.73 0.53
C VAL A 167 6.36 -13.52 0.21
N VAL A 168 7.17 -13.78 1.22
CA VAL A 168 8.53 -14.33 1.06
C VAL A 168 8.80 -15.45 2.07
N SER A 169 9.78 -16.31 1.78
CA SER A 169 10.29 -17.22 2.80
C SER A 169 10.94 -16.47 3.96
N GLN A 170 11.08 -17.11 5.13
CA GLN A 170 11.69 -16.49 6.32
C GLN A 170 13.16 -16.10 6.09
N GLU A 171 13.88 -16.89 5.29
CA GLU A 171 15.27 -16.61 4.92
C GLU A 171 15.35 -15.36 4.05
N ALA A 172 14.49 -15.25 3.03
CA ALA A 172 14.42 -14.08 2.17
C ALA A 172 13.99 -12.82 2.94
N ALA A 173 13.06 -12.92 3.88
CA ALA A 173 12.68 -11.81 4.77
C ALA A 173 13.91 -11.28 5.53
N SER A 174 14.69 -12.17 6.12
CA SER A 174 15.89 -11.81 6.88
C SER A 174 16.92 -11.08 6.01
N THR A 175 17.16 -11.59 4.79
CA THR A 175 18.04 -10.94 3.81
C THR A 175 17.54 -9.55 3.43
N ILE A 176 16.27 -9.42 3.05
CA ILE A 176 15.67 -8.14 2.64
C ILE A 176 15.79 -7.08 3.74
N LEU A 177 15.53 -7.46 4.99
CA LEU A 177 15.55 -6.54 6.14
C LEU A 177 16.97 -6.13 6.56
N SER A 178 17.97 -6.99 6.33
CA SER A 178 19.35 -6.72 6.74
C SER A 178 20.09 -5.74 5.84
N GLU A 179 19.69 -5.60 4.57
CA GLU A 179 20.53 -4.97 3.56
C GLU A 179 20.46 -3.43 3.49
N GLY A 180 19.59 -2.77 4.24
CA GLY A 180 19.61 -1.31 4.46
C GLY A 180 19.33 -0.40 3.24
N ASP A 181 19.53 -0.89 2.01
CA ASP A 181 19.42 -0.13 0.76
C ASP A 181 17.97 0.20 0.36
N THR A 182 17.01 -0.52 0.92
CA THR A 182 15.58 -0.27 0.71
C THR A 182 14.85 -0.39 2.04
N LYS A 183 14.15 0.69 2.41
CA LYS A 183 13.28 0.68 3.58
C LYS A 183 12.16 -0.34 3.37
N ALA A 184 12.10 -1.34 4.23
CA ALA A 184 11.12 -2.41 4.20
C ALA A 184 10.77 -2.81 5.63
N TYR A 185 9.57 -3.37 5.82
CA TYR A 185 9.04 -3.71 7.14
C TYR A 185 8.59 -5.15 7.16
N LEU A 186 8.91 -5.88 8.22
CA LEU A 186 8.18 -7.12 8.52
C LEU A 186 6.81 -6.74 9.06
N ILE A 187 5.76 -6.92 8.25
CA ILE A 187 4.41 -6.47 8.59
C ILE A 187 3.49 -7.59 9.03
N GLY A 188 3.91 -8.84 8.90
CA GLY A 188 3.01 -9.94 9.20
C GLY A 188 3.53 -11.29 8.75
N ARG A 189 2.61 -12.25 8.76
CA ARG A 189 2.85 -13.63 8.33
C ARG A 189 1.60 -14.26 7.75
N VAL A 190 1.81 -15.28 6.93
CA VAL A 190 0.77 -16.16 6.40
C VAL A 190 0.33 -17.14 7.49
N VAL A 191 -0.98 -17.34 7.60
CA VAL A 191 -1.63 -18.24 8.56
C VAL A 191 -2.66 -19.12 7.86
N GLU A 192 -3.12 -20.18 8.51
CA GLU A 192 -4.31 -20.90 8.07
C GLU A 192 -5.55 -20.01 8.23
N GLY A 193 -6.51 -20.15 7.32
CA GLY A 193 -7.77 -19.40 7.33
C GLY A 193 -8.05 -18.68 6.02
N GLU A 194 -8.79 -17.58 6.07
CA GLU A 194 -9.11 -16.76 4.90
C GLU A 194 -9.05 -15.27 5.26
N GLY A 195 -8.71 -14.44 4.27
CA GLY A 195 -8.71 -12.99 4.43
C GLY A 195 -7.51 -12.43 5.20
N VAL A 196 -7.72 -11.27 5.83
CA VAL A 196 -6.70 -10.55 6.59
C VAL A 196 -7.22 -10.29 8.01
N VAL A 197 -6.40 -10.63 9.00
CA VAL A 197 -6.60 -10.30 10.41
C VAL A 197 -5.59 -9.22 10.80
N TYR A 198 -6.05 -8.19 11.51
CA TYR A 198 -5.22 -7.07 11.93
C TYR A 198 -4.92 -7.14 13.43
N ASN A 199 -3.65 -6.99 13.79
CA ASN A 199 -3.12 -6.93 15.15
C ASN A 199 -2.38 -5.61 15.41
#